data_AF-A0A067E331-F1
#
_entry.id   AF-A0A067E331-F1
#
_cell.length_a   1.000
_cell.length_b   1.000
_cell.length_c   1.000
_cell.angle_alpha   90.00
_cell.angle_beta   90.00
_cell.angle_gamma   90.00
#
_symmetry.space_group_name_H-M   'P 1'
#
loop_
_entity.id
_entity.type
_entity.pdbx_description
1 polymer ?
#
loop_
_entity_poly.entity_id
_entity_poly.type
_entity_poly.pdbx_seq_one_letter_code
_entity_poly.pdbx_strand_id
1 'polypeptide(L)'
;MSIKLVFLFILLSSSVLGNGDGNSGKYPIVVSTWPFVDAVRAAWRVADGGFSAVDAVVEGCSTCEELRCDGTVGPGGSPDENGETTIDALIMNGATMEVGAVAAMRFVKDGIRAARLVMQHTEHTLLAGEKASAFAIAMGLPGPANLSSAESMDKWTKWRENGCQPNFWKNVVPVDGCGPYQPKCNMGPSEGECPASNLMGVTESGSSYVGLHSHDTISMAVIDKMGHVAVGTSTNGATFKIPGR
;
A
#
# COMPACT_ATOMS: atom_id res chain seq x y z
N MET A 1 -4.30 -70.22 -26.32
CA MET A 1 -4.71 -69.26 -27.36
C MET A 1 -5.45 -68.13 -26.67
N SER A 2 -4.73 -67.10 -26.23
CA SER A 2 -5.29 -65.99 -25.43
C SER A 2 -5.52 -64.77 -26.31
N ILE A 3 -6.78 -64.38 -26.46
CA ILE A 3 -7.18 -63.16 -27.16
C ILE A 3 -6.99 -61.98 -26.18
N LYS A 4 -6.03 -61.09 -26.48
CA LYS A 4 -5.90 -59.80 -25.79
C LYS A 4 -6.86 -58.81 -26.44
N LEU A 5 -7.90 -58.44 -25.70
CA LEU A 5 -8.83 -57.37 -26.09
C LEU A 5 -8.19 -56.02 -25.70
N VAL A 6 -7.75 -55.26 -26.70
CA VAL A 6 -7.19 -53.91 -26.50
C VAL A 6 -8.35 -52.91 -26.54
N PHE A 7 -8.68 -52.31 -25.39
CA PHE A 7 -9.61 -51.18 -25.33
C PHE A 7 -8.85 -49.88 -25.60
N LEU A 8 -9.15 -49.26 -26.74
CA LEU A 8 -8.67 -47.93 -27.09
C LEU A 8 -9.62 -46.89 -26.47
N PHE A 9 -9.24 -46.30 -25.34
CA PHE A 9 -9.95 -45.16 -24.75
C PHE A 9 -9.58 -43.88 -25.54
N ILE A 10 -10.49 -43.41 -26.38
CA ILE A 10 -10.39 -42.09 -27.00
C ILE A 10 -10.90 -41.07 -25.97
N LEU A 11 -9.98 -40.38 -25.30
CA LEU A 11 -10.28 -39.19 -24.52
C LEU A 11 -10.65 -38.06 -25.49
N LEU A 12 -11.94 -37.79 -25.65
CA LEU A 12 -12.39 -36.52 -26.24
C LEU A 12 -12.09 -35.40 -25.24
N SER A 13 -10.95 -34.74 -25.42
CA SER A 13 -10.69 -33.44 -24.82
C SER A 13 -11.61 -32.41 -25.46
N SER A 14 -12.70 -32.06 -24.79
CA SER A 14 -13.50 -30.89 -25.13
C SER A 14 -12.69 -29.62 -24.85
N SER A 15 -11.84 -29.23 -25.80
CA SER A 15 -11.28 -27.88 -25.79
C SER A 15 -12.43 -26.91 -26.08
N VAL A 16 -12.93 -26.24 -25.05
CA VAL A 16 -13.72 -25.02 -25.25
C VAL A 16 -12.74 -24.00 -25.85
N LEU A 17 -12.73 -23.92 -27.17
CA LEU A 17 -12.17 -22.76 -27.87
C LEU A 17 -13.13 -21.61 -27.56
N GLY A 18 -12.88 -20.92 -26.45
CA GLY A 18 -13.38 -19.57 -26.30
C GLY A 18 -12.88 -18.78 -27.49
N ASN A 19 -13.80 -18.24 -28.29
CA ASN A 19 -13.47 -17.17 -29.23
C ASN A 19 -12.95 -16.01 -28.39
N GLY A 20 -11.64 -15.99 -28.13
CA GLY A 20 -10.94 -14.79 -27.72
C GLY A 20 -11.10 -13.83 -28.88
N ASP A 21 -11.98 -12.85 -28.70
CA ASP A 21 -12.24 -11.83 -29.68
C ASP A 21 -10.89 -11.16 -30.01
N GLY A 22 -10.43 -11.41 -31.23
CA GLY A 22 -9.09 -11.10 -31.66
C GLY A 22 -8.84 -9.61 -31.57
N ASN A 23 -7.91 -9.24 -30.70
CA ASN A 23 -7.12 -8.01 -30.76
C ASN A 23 -7.90 -6.79 -31.28
N SER A 24 -8.93 -6.36 -30.55
CA SER A 24 -9.34 -4.97 -30.65
C SER A 24 -8.13 -4.17 -30.16
N GLY A 25 -7.47 -3.39 -31.02
CA GLY A 25 -6.27 -2.60 -30.70
C GLY A 25 -6.53 -1.46 -29.69
N LYS A 26 -7.28 -1.74 -28.63
CA LYS A 26 -7.76 -0.84 -27.58
C LYS A 26 -6.92 -0.95 -26.30
N TYR A 27 -6.07 -1.97 -26.17
CA TYR A 27 -5.23 -2.25 -25.00
C TYR A 27 -3.75 -2.32 -25.40
N PRO A 28 -2.81 -1.96 -24.50
CA PRO A 28 -3.01 -1.78 -23.04
C PRO A 28 -3.63 -0.43 -22.65
N ILE A 29 -4.16 -0.35 -21.43
CA ILE A 29 -4.56 0.90 -20.77
C ILE A 29 -3.87 0.94 -19.40
N VAL A 30 -3.31 2.10 -19.04
CA VAL A 30 -2.70 2.35 -17.74
C VAL A 30 -3.29 3.63 -17.17
N VAL A 31 -3.79 3.56 -15.95
CA VAL A 31 -4.35 4.70 -15.21
C VAL A 31 -3.71 4.73 -13.83
N SER A 32 -3.26 5.90 -13.37
CA SER A 32 -2.80 6.09 -12.00
C SER A 32 -3.45 7.30 -11.34
N THR A 33 -3.41 7.34 -10.02
CA THR A 33 -3.65 8.57 -9.28
C THR A 33 -2.47 9.52 -9.45
N TRP A 34 -2.79 10.82 -9.50
CA TRP A 34 -1.85 11.94 -9.60
C TRP A 34 -1.02 11.97 -10.89
N PRO A 35 -0.36 13.09 -11.23
CA PRO A 35 0.43 13.20 -12.45
C PRO A 35 1.82 12.55 -12.31
N PHE A 36 1.89 11.31 -11.82
CA PHE A 36 3.12 10.51 -11.70
C PHE A 36 3.48 9.89 -13.05
N VAL A 37 3.83 10.73 -14.02
CA VAL A 37 3.97 10.34 -15.43
C VAL A 37 5.02 9.25 -15.63
N ASP A 38 6.12 9.27 -14.87
CA ASP A 38 7.17 8.26 -15.01
C ASP A 38 6.74 6.87 -14.53
N ALA A 39 5.92 6.80 -13.48
CA ALA A 39 5.28 5.55 -13.04
C ALA A 39 4.35 5.00 -14.13
N VAL A 40 3.51 5.85 -14.73
CA VAL A 40 2.62 5.47 -15.83
C VAL A 40 3.42 4.98 -17.05
N ARG A 41 4.50 5.68 -17.41
CA ARG A 41 5.37 5.28 -18.53
C ARG A 41 6.08 3.95 -18.27
N ALA A 42 6.47 3.68 -17.03
CA ALA A 42 7.10 2.42 -16.66
C ALA A 42 6.11 1.26 -16.81
N ALA A 43 4.92 1.39 -16.22
CA ALA A 43 3.85 0.40 -16.39
C ALA A 43 3.43 0.20 -17.84
N TRP A 44 3.31 1.29 -18.61
CA TRP A 44 2.98 1.22 -20.04
C TRP A 44 4.00 0.40 -20.83
N ARG A 45 5.30 0.63 -20.61
CA ARG A 45 6.36 -0.12 -21.31
C ARG A 45 6.26 -1.62 -21.04
N VAL A 46 5.92 -2.02 -19.82
CA VAL A 46 5.73 -3.43 -19.45
C VAL A 46 4.47 -4.00 -20.11
N ALA A 47 3.33 -3.32 -20.01
CA ALA A 47 2.08 -3.78 -20.61
C ALA A 47 2.15 -3.83 -22.15
N ASP A 48 2.77 -2.83 -22.78
CA ASP A 48 2.98 -2.78 -24.23
C ASP A 48 4.03 -3.80 -24.70
N GLY A 49 4.98 -4.16 -23.84
CA GLY A 49 5.90 -5.28 -24.06
C GLY A 49 5.21 -6.66 -24.09
N GLY A 50 3.92 -6.73 -23.74
CA GLY A 50 3.15 -7.98 -23.72
C GLY A 50 3.22 -8.75 -22.40
N PHE A 51 3.75 -8.13 -21.34
CA PHE A 51 3.73 -8.70 -20.00
C PHE A 51 2.34 -8.56 -19.34
N SER A 52 2.14 -9.27 -18.23
CA SER A 52 0.85 -9.29 -17.54
C SER A 52 0.50 -7.93 -16.92
N ALA A 53 -0.79 -7.69 -16.70
CA ALA A 53 -1.26 -6.51 -15.97
C ALA A 53 -0.63 -6.40 -14.56
N VAL A 54 -0.41 -7.55 -13.88
CA VAL A 54 0.24 -7.60 -12.57
C VAL A 54 1.69 -7.11 -12.65
N ASP A 55 2.45 -7.55 -13.65
CA ASP A 55 3.84 -7.10 -13.84
C ASP A 55 3.90 -5.59 -14.10
N ALA A 56 2.97 -5.08 -14.91
CA ALA A 56 2.90 -3.65 -15.21
C ALA A 56 2.55 -2.80 -13.99
N VAL A 57 1.60 -3.23 -13.15
CA VAL A 57 1.27 -2.56 -11.87
C VAL A 57 2.48 -2.54 -10.94
N VAL A 58 3.16 -3.68 -10.80
CA VAL A 58 4.35 -3.79 -9.93
C VAL A 58 5.43 -2.83 -10.40
N GLU A 59 5.72 -2.77 -11.69
CA GLU A 59 6.74 -1.87 -12.23
C GLU A 59 6.37 -0.39 -12.04
N GLY A 60 5.12 -0.02 -12.31
CA GLY A 60 4.64 1.35 -12.16
C GLY A 60 4.69 1.84 -10.71
N CYS A 61 4.15 1.07 -9.78
CA CYS A 61 4.21 1.39 -8.35
C CYS A 61 5.65 1.37 -7.82
N SER A 62 6.48 0.39 -8.21
CA SER A 62 7.90 0.32 -7.79
C SER A 62 8.68 1.54 -8.27
N THR A 63 8.44 2.00 -9.51
CA THR A 63 9.06 3.22 -10.04
C THR A 63 8.71 4.43 -9.17
N CYS A 64 7.47 4.50 -8.69
CA CYS A 64 7.04 5.61 -7.84
C CYS A 64 7.62 5.55 -6.42
N GLU A 65 7.72 4.35 -5.85
CA GLU A 65 8.43 4.10 -4.60
C GLU A 65 9.91 4.53 -4.72
N GLU A 66 10.59 4.17 -5.80
CA GLU A 66 12.00 4.49 -6.03
C GLU A 66 12.23 5.99 -6.28
N LEU A 67 11.42 6.61 -7.15
CA LEU A 67 11.52 8.04 -7.46
C LEU A 67 11.03 8.93 -6.33
N ARG A 68 10.42 8.35 -5.29
CA ARG A 68 9.77 9.07 -4.20
C ARG A 68 8.79 10.09 -4.75
N CYS A 69 7.76 9.65 -5.48
CA CYS A 69 6.78 10.56 -6.09
C CYS A 69 6.29 11.59 -5.08
N ASP A 70 6.42 12.88 -5.42
CA ASP A 70 6.12 14.04 -4.56
C ASP A 70 6.77 14.02 -3.16
N GLY A 71 7.79 13.19 -2.97
CA GLY A 71 8.49 12.99 -1.71
C GLY A 71 7.70 12.24 -0.65
N THR A 72 6.59 11.58 -1.00
CA THR A 72 5.62 11.04 -0.02
C THR A 72 5.30 9.55 -0.18
N VAL A 73 5.77 8.91 -1.25
CA VAL A 73 5.63 7.47 -1.52
C VAL A 73 7.00 6.80 -1.45
N GLY A 74 7.10 5.67 -0.74
CA GLY A 74 8.34 4.88 -0.64
C GLY A 74 9.29 5.33 0.48
N PRO A 75 10.60 5.04 0.39
CA PRO A 75 11.58 5.47 1.39
C PRO A 75 11.67 7.00 1.45
N GLY A 76 11.74 7.55 2.64
CA GLY A 76 11.81 8.99 2.90
C GLY A 76 10.49 9.71 2.69
N GLY A 77 9.37 8.97 2.68
CA GLY A 77 8.03 9.52 2.55
C GLY A 77 7.53 10.19 3.84
N SER A 78 6.23 10.04 4.11
CA SER A 78 5.56 10.55 5.30
C SER A 78 5.94 9.77 6.58
N PRO A 79 6.73 10.34 7.52
CA PRO A 79 7.01 9.68 8.78
C PRO A 79 5.77 9.70 9.69
N ASP A 80 5.68 8.75 10.61
CA ASP A 80 4.73 8.76 11.71
C ASP A 80 5.14 9.76 12.82
N GLU A 81 4.36 9.83 13.89
CA GLU A 81 4.65 10.76 15.00
C GLU A 81 5.94 10.45 15.79
N ASN A 82 6.47 9.23 15.64
CA ASN A 82 7.76 8.82 16.19
C ASN A 82 8.93 9.09 15.22
N GLY A 83 8.65 9.66 14.04
CA GLY A 83 9.65 9.95 13.02
C GLY A 83 9.99 8.75 12.14
N GLU A 84 9.19 7.68 12.19
CA GLU A 84 9.43 6.46 11.45
C GLU A 84 8.63 6.39 10.15
N THR A 85 9.29 6.03 9.07
CA THR A 85 8.65 5.77 7.77
C THR A 85 8.24 4.30 7.68
N THR A 86 6.94 4.07 7.51
CA THR A 86 6.35 2.76 7.22
C THR A 86 5.73 2.74 5.83
N ILE A 87 5.58 1.56 5.22
CA ILE A 87 4.96 1.39 3.90
C ILE A 87 3.77 0.45 4.01
N ASP A 88 2.66 0.88 3.41
CA ASP A 88 1.48 0.07 3.15
C ASP A 88 1.37 -0.16 1.63
N ALA A 89 1.16 -1.40 1.21
CA ALA A 89 1.00 -1.71 -0.21
C ALA A 89 0.04 -2.88 -0.41
N LEU A 90 -0.67 -2.86 -1.54
CA LEU A 90 -1.59 -3.92 -1.93
C LEU A 90 -1.53 -4.16 -3.45
N ILE A 91 -1.79 -5.39 -3.85
CA ILE A 91 -1.95 -5.76 -5.26
C ILE A 91 -3.05 -6.79 -5.42
N MET A 92 -3.79 -6.68 -6.52
CA MET A 92 -4.84 -7.63 -6.89
C MET A 92 -4.72 -8.01 -8.37
N ASN A 93 -4.75 -9.30 -8.64
CA ASN A 93 -4.91 -9.85 -9.97
C ASN A 93 -6.41 -10.03 -10.27
N GLY A 94 -6.96 -9.25 -11.20
CA GLY A 94 -8.38 -9.31 -11.55
C GLY A 94 -8.79 -10.55 -12.33
N ALA A 95 -7.85 -11.28 -12.93
CA ALA A 95 -8.14 -12.54 -13.64
C ALA A 95 -8.29 -13.72 -12.67
N THR A 96 -7.46 -13.79 -11.62
CA THR A 96 -7.46 -14.89 -10.64
C THR A 96 -8.18 -14.54 -9.35
N MET A 97 -8.47 -13.25 -9.11
CA MET A 97 -8.98 -12.69 -7.86
C MET A 97 -8.02 -12.85 -6.66
N GLU A 98 -6.76 -13.20 -6.91
CA GLU A 98 -5.72 -13.26 -5.88
C GLU A 98 -5.33 -11.86 -5.42
N VAL A 99 -5.08 -11.72 -4.12
CA VAL A 99 -4.73 -10.46 -3.46
C VAL A 99 -3.58 -10.69 -2.51
N GLY A 100 -2.65 -9.73 -2.45
CA GLY A 100 -1.63 -9.68 -1.42
C GLY A 100 -1.39 -8.25 -0.96
N ALA A 101 -1.04 -8.10 0.32
CA ALA A 101 -0.85 -6.81 0.94
C ALA A 101 0.15 -6.87 2.10
N VAL A 102 0.76 -5.72 2.35
CA VAL A 102 1.58 -5.43 3.52
C VAL A 102 1.11 -4.13 4.16
N ALA A 103 1.10 -4.07 5.50
CA ALA A 103 0.72 -2.88 6.25
C ALA A 103 1.73 -2.56 7.36
N ALA A 104 1.94 -1.29 7.65
CA ALA A 104 2.93 -0.77 8.59
C ALA A 104 4.31 -1.43 8.40
N MET A 105 4.68 -1.78 7.16
CA MET A 105 5.91 -2.53 6.89
C MET A 105 7.11 -1.61 7.10
N ARG A 106 8.06 -2.09 7.89
CA ARG A 106 9.29 -1.37 8.24
C ARG A 106 10.46 -1.92 7.43
N PHE A 107 11.55 -1.17 7.32
CA PHE A 107 12.86 -1.64 6.87
C PHE A 107 12.99 -2.23 5.44
N VAL A 108 11.93 -2.30 4.65
CA VAL A 108 11.92 -2.80 3.27
C VAL A 108 11.31 -1.72 2.39
N LYS A 109 12.05 -1.26 1.39
CA LYS A 109 11.64 -0.14 0.52
C LYS A 109 10.65 -0.56 -0.57
N ASP A 110 10.68 -1.83 -0.97
CA ASP A 110 9.92 -2.38 -2.10
C ASP A 110 8.53 -2.87 -1.63
N GLY A 111 7.61 -1.93 -1.38
CA GLY A 111 6.28 -2.20 -0.83
C GLY A 111 5.40 -3.07 -1.73
N ILE A 112 5.19 -2.63 -2.98
CA ILE A 112 4.34 -3.34 -3.93
C ILE A 112 4.89 -4.72 -4.29
N ARG A 113 6.23 -4.87 -4.31
CA ARG A 113 6.87 -6.18 -4.54
C ARG A 113 6.66 -7.11 -3.35
N ALA A 114 6.72 -6.59 -2.11
CA ALA A 114 6.39 -7.37 -0.93
C ALA A 114 4.92 -7.83 -0.96
N ALA A 115 3.98 -6.95 -1.33
CA ALA A 115 2.58 -7.30 -1.50
C ALA A 115 2.38 -8.40 -2.57
N ARG A 116 3.09 -8.33 -3.70
CA ARG A 116 3.10 -9.40 -4.72
C ARG A 116 3.60 -10.73 -4.16
N LEU A 117 4.65 -10.71 -3.34
CA LEU A 117 5.18 -11.93 -2.72
C LEU A 117 4.17 -12.56 -1.75
N VAL A 118 3.42 -11.74 -0.98
CA VAL A 118 2.32 -12.23 -0.13
C VAL A 118 1.27 -12.94 -0.98
N MET A 119 0.84 -12.31 -2.09
CA MET A 119 -0.15 -12.86 -3.02
C MET A 119 0.30 -14.20 -3.61
N GLN A 120 1.57 -14.35 -3.97
CA GLN A 120 2.08 -15.49 -4.70
C GLN A 120 2.55 -16.67 -3.83
N HIS A 121 2.90 -16.42 -2.56
CA HIS A 121 3.64 -17.38 -1.74
C HIS A 121 3.02 -17.62 -0.37
N THR A 122 1.80 -17.16 -0.13
CA THR A 122 1.09 -17.41 1.12
C THR A 122 -0.40 -17.68 0.85
N GLU A 123 -1.05 -18.39 1.76
CA GLU A 123 -2.53 -18.48 1.80
C GLU A 123 -3.16 -17.29 2.52
N HIS A 124 -2.36 -16.31 2.95
CA HIS A 124 -2.79 -15.11 3.64
C HIS A 124 -2.90 -13.94 2.65
N THR A 125 -3.78 -13.00 2.96
CA THR A 125 -3.95 -11.79 2.13
C THR A 125 -3.10 -10.62 2.62
N LEU A 126 -2.86 -10.51 3.93
CA LEU A 126 -2.22 -9.36 4.55
C LEU A 126 -1.23 -9.79 5.62
N LEU A 127 -0.01 -9.24 5.54
CA LEU A 127 0.98 -9.29 6.63
C LEU A 127 1.24 -7.87 7.13
N ALA A 128 1.58 -7.70 8.42
CA ALA A 128 1.77 -6.38 8.98
C ALA A 128 3.03 -6.22 9.86
N GLY A 129 3.46 -4.97 10.02
CA GLY A 129 4.55 -4.58 10.89
C GLY A 129 5.90 -5.17 10.49
N GLU A 130 6.77 -5.37 11.48
CA GLU A 130 8.08 -5.98 11.27
C GLU A 130 8.01 -7.44 10.79
N LYS A 131 6.88 -8.14 11.01
CA LYS A 131 6.69 -9.51 10.52
C LYS A 131 6.47 -9.55 9.01
N ALA A 132 5.84 -8.52 8.43
CA ALA A 132 5.82 -8.35 6.99
C ALA A 132 7.24 -8.14 6.43
N SER A 133 8.06 -7.32 7.10
CA SER A 133 9.46 -7.09 6.74
C SER A 133 10.29 -8.36 6.76
N ALA A 134 10.16 -9.15 7.84
CA ALA A 134 10.87 -10.42 7.99
C ALA A 134 10.49 -11.41 6.88
N PHE A 135 9.21 -11.49 6.52
CA PHE A 135 8.73 -12.28 5.39
C PHE A 135 9.33 -11.78 4.06
N ALA A 136 9.24 -10.48 3.77
CA ALA A 136 9.76 -9.88 2.54
C ALA A 136 11.26 -10.16 2.35
N ILE A 137 12.05 -10.02 3.41
CA ILE A 137 13.49 -10.30 3.40
C ILE A 137 13.76 -11.80 3.21
N ALA A 138 13.00 -12.67 3.87
CA ALA A 138 13.12 -14.12 3.69
C ALA A 138 12.79 -14.57 2.26
N MET A 139 11.92 -13.82 1.56
CA MET A 139 11.58 -14.01 0.15
C MET A 139 12.59 -13.36 -0.82
N GLY A 140 13.64 -12.73 -0.31
CA GLY A 140 14.76 -12.21 -1.11
C GLY A 140 14.72 -10.71 -1.38
N LEU A 141 13.79 -9.94 -0.80
CA LEU A 141 13.85 -8.47 -0.89
C LEU A 141 14.98 -7.89 -0.02
N PRO A 142 15.65 -6.80 -0.45
CA PRO A 142 16.70 -6.17 0.33
C PRO A 142 16.19 -5.61 1.66
N GLY A 143 16.93 -5.85 2.73
CA GLY A 143 16.66 -5.29 4.05
C GLY A 143 17.45 -6.00 5.15
N PRO A 144 17.38 -5.51 6.40
CA PRO A 144 16.71 -4.29 6.82
C PRO A 144 17.46 -3.02 6.36
N ALA A 145 16.72 -1.99 5.95
CA ALA A 145 17.25 -0.69 5.54
C ALA A 145 16.61 0.45 6.36
N ASN A 146 17.32 1.57 6.51
CA ASN A 146 16.70 2.78 7.05
C ASN A 146 15.80 3.40 5.97
N LEU A 147 14.50 3.53 6.25
CA LEU A 147 13.54 4.15 5.34
C LEU A 147 13.40 5.66 5.55
N SER A 148 14.03 6.26 6.56
CA SER A 148 13.99 7.70 6.77
C SER A 148 14.99 8.43 5.86
N SER A 149 14.61 9.61 5.39
CA SER A 149 15.48 10.55 4.67
C SER A 149 15.71 11.83 5.47
N ALA A 150 16.71 12.63 5.08
CA ALA A 150 16.95 13.93 5.69
C ALA A 150 15.71 14.84 5.64
N GLU A 151 14.97 14.82 4.53
CA GLU A 151 13.74 15.62 4.39
C GLU A 151 12.64 15.14 5.34
N SER A 152 12.42 13.83 5.46
CA SER A 152 11.41 13.27 6.38
C SER A 152 11.73 13.60 7.85
N MET A 153 13.02 13.54 8.22
CA MET A 153 13.47 13.84 9.58
C MET A 153 13.39 15.34 9.89
N ASP A 154 13.71 16.21 8.93
CA ASP A 154 13.53 17.66 9.07
C ASP A 154 12.05 18.02 9.22
N LYS A 155 11.17 17.40 8.42
CA LYS A 155 9.71 17.57 8.51
C LYS A 155 9.20 17.17 9.90
N TRP A 156 9.64 16.03 10.42
CA TRP A 156 9.30 15.56 11.76
C TRP A 156 9.86 16.47 12.86
N THR A 157 11.11 16.91 12.76
CA THR A 157 11.75 17.78 13.75
C THR A 157 10.99 19.11 13.87
N LYS A 158 10.66 19.75 12.75
CA LYS A 158 9.85 20.99 12.73
C LYS A 158 8.46 20.79 13.33
N TRP A 159 7.82 19.65 13.06
CA TRP A 159 6.52 19.32 13.63
C TRP A 159 6.58 19.09 15.15
N ARG A 160 7.64 18.43 15.64
CA ARG A 160 7.93 18.27 17.07
C ARG A 160 8.16 19.63 17.75
N GLU A 161 8.95 20.51 17.13
CA GLU A 161 9.20 21.88 17.61
C GLU A 161 7.91 22.73 17.65
N ASN A 162 6.97 22.45 16.75
CA ASN A 162 5.64 23.07 16.73
C ASN A 162 4.62 22.38 17.66
N GLY A 163 5.08 21.71 18.72
CA GLY A 163 4.21 21.09 19.73
C GLY A 163 3.35 19.94 19.20
N CYS A 164 3.83 19.23 18.17
CA CYS A 164 3.16 18.08 17.59
C CYS A 164 1.76 18.40 17.05
N GLN A 165 1.64 19.52 16.33
CA GLN A 165 0.41 19.95 15.67
C GLN A 165 0.63 20.26 14.18
N PRO A 166 -0.33 19.93 13.30
CA PRO A 166 -1.56 19.17 13.58
C PRO A 166 -1.25 17.69 13.86
N ASN A 167 -2.12 17.00 14.61
CA ASN A 167 -2.00 15.55 14.85
C ASN A 167 -3.35 14.83 14.73
N PHE A 168 -3.31 13.50 14.81
CA PHE A 168 -4.49 12.64 14.71
C PHE A 168 -5.09 12.25 16.07
N TRP A 169 -4.52 12.73 17.18
CA TRP A 169 -5.06 12.48 18.51
C TRP A 169 -6.29 13.36 18.77
N LYS A 170 -7.32 12.77 19.37
CA LYS A 170 -8.58 13.45 19.67
C LYS A 170 -8.94 13.25 21.14
N ASN A 171 -9.46 14.29 21.78
CA ASN A 171 -9.95 14.27 23.16
C ASN A 171 -8.88 13.82 24.18
N VAL A 172 -7.63 14.19 23.95
CA VAL A 172 -6.51 13.90 24.85
C VAL A 172 -5.66 15.15 25.08
N VAL A 173 -4.90 15.16 26.17
CA VAL A 173 -3.87 16.15 26.47
C VAL A 173 -2.51 15.44 26.56
N PRO A 174 -1.44 16.01 25.98
CA PRO A 174 -0.10 15.45 26.12
C PRO A 174 0.46 15.73 27.51
N VAL A 175 1.14 14.75 28.12
CA VAL A 175 1.89 14.95 29.37
C VAL A 175 3.14 15.80 29.12
N ASP A 176 3.95 15.44 28.11
CA ASP A 176 5.21 16.12 27.79
C ASP A 176 5.16 16.82 26.41
N GLY A 177 4.06 17.52 26.11
CA GLY A 177 3.86 18.29 24.87
C GLY A 177 3.51 17.44 23.63
N CYS A 178 4.15 16.29 23.46
CA CYS A 178 4.00 15.40 22.30
C CYS A 178 3.64 13.96 22.70
N GLY A 179 2.95 13.81 23.82
CA GLY A 179 2.66 12.52 24.46
C GLY A 179 3.61 12.21 25.63
N PRO A 180 3.41 11.08 26.36
CA PRO A 180 2.25 10.20 26.25
C PRO A 180 0.94 10.97 26.48
N TYR A 181 -0.12 10.55 25.80
CA TYR A 181 -1.40 11.27 25.79
C TYR A 181 -2.36 10.70 26.83
N GLN A 182 -3.08 11.57 27.54
CA GLN A 182 -4.09 11.20 28.52
C GLN A 182 -5.47 11.73 28.11
N PRO A 183 -6.58 11.00 28.36
CA PRO A 183 -7.92 11.48 28.08
C PRO A 183 -8.17 12.87 28.69
N LYS A 184 -8.77 13.77 27.90
CA LYS A 184 -9.17 15.08 28.39
C LYS A 184 -10.37 14.92 29.32
N CYS A 185 -10.16 15.09 30.62
CA CYS A 185 -11.25 15.04 31.59
C CYS A 185 -11.84 16.45 31.76
N ASN A 186 -13.15 16.61 31.53
CA ASN A 186 -13.86 17.83 31.88
C ASN A 186 -14.14 17.79 33.39
N MET A 187 -13.16 18.12 34.22
CA MET A 187 -13.36 18.20 35.67
C MET A 187 -13.82 19.60 36.06
N GLY A 188 -15.00 19.69 36.68
CA GLY A 188 -15.30 20.74 37.65
C GLY A 188 -14.50 20.53 38.95
N PRO A 189 -14.56 21.45 39.92
CA PRO A 189 -13.57 21.58 41.01
C PRO A 189 -13.61 20.51 42.12
N SER A 190 -14.20 19.34 41.91
CA SER A 190 -14.19 18.25 42.91
C SER A 190 -13.54 16.98 42.34
N GLU A 191 -12.54 16.51 43.08
CA GLU A 191 -11.63 15.44 42.75
C GLU A 191 -12.30 14.08 42.48
N GLY A 192 -11.64 13.30 41.62
CA GLY A 192 -11.69 11.84 41.67
C GLY A 192 -12.51 11.18 40.55
N GLU A 193 -11.79 10.57 39.60
CA GLU A 193 -12.27 9.68 38.54
C GLU A 193 -12.92 10.36 37.33
N CYS A 194 -12.31 10.17 36.15
CA CYS A 194 -12.90 10.55 34.87
C CYS A 194 -14.02 9.56 34.54
N PRO A 195 -15.31 9.94 34.59
CA PRO A 195 -16.37 9.03 34.19
C PRO A 195 -16.27 8.85 32.68
N ALA A 196 -16.35 7.60 32.22
CA ALA A 196 -16.56 7.28 30.81
C ALA A 196 -18.00 7.67 30.42
N SER A 197 -18.32 8.97 30.40
CA SER A 197 -19.65 9.46 30.06
C SER A 197 -19.62 10.27 28.77
N ASN A 198 -20.11 9.63 27.70
CA ASN A 198 -20.86 10.22 26.59
C ASN A 198 -20.49 11.65 26.21
N LEU A 199 -19.30 11.84 25.63
CA LEU A 199 -18.99 13.10 24.96
C LEU A 199 -19.50 13.06 23.52
N MET A 200 -20.80 13.33 23.36
CA MET A 200 -21.40 13.70 22.08
C MET A 200 -20.99 15.16 21.77
N GLY A 201 -19.68 15.38 21.60
CA GLY A 201 -19.10 16.64 21.18
C GLY A 201 -18.92 16.61 19.67
N VAL A 202 -19.57 17.56 18.98
CA VAL A 202 -19.37 17.81 17.55
C VAL A 202 -17.88 18.11 17.37
N THR A 203 -17.13 17.13 16.87
CA THR A 203 -15.82 17.44 16.33
C THR A 203 -16.03 18.18 15.03
N GLU A 204 -15.55 19.43 15.01
CA GLU A 204 -15.13 20.02 13.75
C GLU A 204 -14.06 19.09 13.17
N SER A 205 -14.51 18.23 12.26
CA SER A 205 -13.66 17.49 11.36
C SER A 205 -13.00 18.56 10.50
N GLY A 206 -11.85 19.08 10.96
CA GLY A 206 -10.97 19.85 10.12
C GLY A 206 -10.69 18.98 8.90
N SER A 207 -11.33 19.32 7.79
CA SER A 207 -11.12 18.65 6.52
C SER A 207 -9.62 18.68 6.26
N SER A 208 -8.97 17.52 6.34
CA SER A 208 -7.61 17.38 5.82
C SER A 208 -7.72 17.68 4.35
N TYR A 209 -7.39 18.91 3.97
CA TYR A 209 -7.53 19.39 2.60
C TYR A 209 -6.60 18.54 1.73
N VAL A 210 -7.16 17.56 1.02
CA VAL A 210 -6.44 16.74 0.05
C VAL A 210 -6.21 17.64 -1.18
N GLY A 211 -5.19 18.49 -1.10
CA GLY A 211 -4.77 19.38 -2.17
C GLY A 211 -3.66 18.75 -3.01
N LEU A 212 -3.42 19.28 -4.22
CA LEU A 212 -2.49 18.77 -5.25
C LEU A 212 -1.08 18.39 -4.74
N HIS A 213 -0.65 18.95 -3.62
CA HIS A 213 0.67 18.76 -3.02
C HIS A 213 0.63 17.96 -1.70
N SER A 214 -0.48 17.28 -1.41
CA SER A 214 -0.74 16.55 -0.16
C SER A 214 -1.29 15.17 -0.46
N HIS A 215 -0.52 14.41 -1.22
CA HIS A 215 -0.84 13.05 -1.61
C HIS A 215 0.31 12.14 -1.21
N ASP A 216 -0.01 11.06 -0.52
CA ASP A 216 0.91 10.09 0.07
C ASP A 216 0.87 8.74 -0.66
N THR A 217 0.09 8.67 -1.74
CA THR A 217 -0.39 7.40 -2.28
C THR A 217 -0.37 7.39 -3.80
N ILE A 218 0.25 6.36 -4.38
CA ILE A 218 0.03 5.96 -5.77
C ILE A 218 -0.91 4.76 -5.79
N SER A 219 -1.99 4.87 -6.57
CA SER A 219 -2.81 3.74 -6.99
C SER A 219 -2.75 3.64 -8.51
N MET A 220 -2.67 2.42 -9.01
CA MET A 220 -2.56 2.14 -10.44
C MET A 220 -3.50 1.01 -10.83
N ALA A 221 -4.16 1.18 -11.97
CA ALA A 221 -4.94 0.15 -12.65
C ALA A 221 -4.38 -0.06 -14.05
N VAL A 222 -4.17 -1.32 -14.43
CA VAL A 222 -3.68 -1.70 -15.75
C VAL A 222 -4.62 -2.71 -16.38
N ILE A 223 -4.91 -2.51 -17.66
CA ILE A 223 -5.48 -3.53 -18.54
C ILE A 223 -4.39 -3.90 -19.56
N ASP A 224 -3.96 -5.16 -19.57
CA ASP A 224 -2.91 -5.63 -20.49
C ASP A 224 -3.44 -5.94 -21.90
N LYS A 225 -2.55 -6.34 -22.81
CA LYS A 225 -2.90 -6.67 -24.20
C LYS A 225 -3.88 -7.83 -24.35
N MET A 226 -4.00 -8.69 -23.33
CA MET A 226 -4.97 -9.79 -23.31
C MET A 226 -6.33 -9.36 -22.74
N GLY A 227 -6.44 -8.11 -22.27
CA GLY A 227 -7.64 -7.60 -21.61
C GLY A 227 -7.73 -8.00 -20.13
N HIS A 228 -6.68 -8.58 -19.54
CA HIS A 228 -6.68 -8.86 -18.10
C HIS A 228 -6.43 -7.59 -17.31
N VAL A 229 -7.05 -7.50 -16.14
CA VAL A 229 -6.97 -6.32 -15.27
C VAL A 229 -6.15 -6.65 -14.03
N ALA A 230 -5.32 -5.70 -13.60
CA ALA A 230 -4.70 -5.71 -12.29
C ALA A 230 -4.74 -4.31 -11.68
N VAL A 231 -4.76 -4.26 -10.35
CA VAL A 231 -4.69 -3.01 -9.60
C VAL A 231 -3.68 -3.13 -8.48
N GLY A 232 -3.06 -2.02 -8.12
CA GLY A 232 -2.15 -1.96 -6.98
C GLY A 232 -2.02 -0.56 -6.40
N THR A 233 -1.63 -0.51 -5.14
CA THR A 233 -1.47 0.73 -4.38
C THR A 233 -0.22 0.63 -3.52
N SER A 234 0.50 1.74 -3.38
CA SER A 234 1.59 1.89 -2.41
C SER A 234 1.55 3.29 -1.78
N THR A 235 1.78 3.35 -0.48
CA THR A 235 1.65 4.57 0.33
C THR A 235 2.50 4.49 1.58
N ASN A 236 2.96 5.64 2.08
CA ASN A 236 3.45 5.75 3.46
C ASN A 236 2.33 6.09 4.45
N GLY A 237 1.14 6.42 3.94
CA GLY A 237 0.05 6.95 4.71
C GLY A 237 0.28 8.40 5.16
N ALA A 238 -0.61 8.86 6.03
CA ALA A 238 -0.67 10.27 6.39
C ALA A 238 0.59 10.69 7.16
N THR A 239 1.12 11.87 6.85
CA THR A 239 2.24 12.44 7.61
C THR A 239 1.84 12.65 9.07
N PHE A 240 2.69 12.20 10.00
CA PHE A 240 2.50 12.24 11.46
C PHE A 240 1.36 11.36 11.95
N LYS A 241 1.00 10.32 11.20
CA LYS A 241 0.04 9.31 11.65
C LYS A 241 0.47 8.70 12.99
N ILE A 242 -0.52 8.21 13.74
CA ILE A 242 -0.25 7.40 14.93
C ILE A 242 0.42 6.09 14.48
N PRO A 243 1.48 5.62 15.16
CA PRO A 243 2.18 4.40 14.78
C PRO A 243 1.23 3.20 14.70
N GLY A 244 1.32 2.45 13.61
CA GLY A 244 0.44 1.30 13.33
C GLY A 244 -0.85 1.64 12.58
N ARG A 245 -1.10 2.92 12.24
CA ARG A 245 -2.17 3.32 11.31
C ARG A 245 -1.83 2.98 9.86
#